data_AF-A0A6H5JSX5-F1
#
_entry.id   AF-A0A6H5JSX5-F1
#
_cell.length_a   1.000
_cell.length_b   1.000
_cell.length_c   1.000
_cell.angle_alpha   90.00
_cell.angle_beta   90.00
_cell.angle_gamma   90.00
#
_symmetry.space_group_name_H-M   'P 1'
#
loop_
_entity.id
_entity.type
_entity.pdbx_description
1 polymer ?
#
loop_
_entity_poly.entity_id
_entity_poly.type
_entity_poly.pdbx_seq_one_letter_code
_entity_poly.pdbx_strand_id
1 'polypeptide(L)'
;MANEELRLADHFPLVHKSCKKPASRFFECFSEKADQPPEGDAAAARKGLAACAGLMADYDKCMSKVPARPLIRVQEEYRLAPGAKR
;
A
#
# COMPACT_ATOMS: atom_id res chain seq x y z
N MET A 1 -0.37 -13.76 -21.90
CA MET A 1 -0.44 -12.41 -21.30
C MET A 1 0.02 -12.56 -19.87
N ALA A 2 1.13 -11.94 -19.48
CA ALA A 2 1.68 -12.11 -18.13
C ALA A 2 0.59 -11.75 -17.12
N ASN A 3 0.21 -12.74 -16.32
CA ASN A 3 -0.54 -12.55 -15.09
C ASN A 3 0.42 -11.86 -14.10
N GLU A 4 0.75 -10.59 -14.36
CA GLU A 4 1.33 -9.72 -13.33
C GLU A 4 0.25 -9.59 -12.27
N GLU A 5 0.33 -10.47 -11.29
CA GLU A 5 -0.59 -10.53 -10.17
C GLU A 5 -0.71 -9.12 -9.59
N LEU A 6 -1.92 -8.55 -9.64
CA LEU A 6 -2.22 -7.22 -9.10
C LEU A 6 -1.91 -7.24 -7.60
N ARG A 7 -0.72 -6.76 -7.26
CA ARG A 7 -0.18 -6.81 -5.91
C ARG A 7 0.24 -5.42 -5.46
N LEU A 8 0.11 -5.20 -4.16
CA LEU A 8 0.76 -4.10 -3.50
C LEU A 8 2.26 -4.39 -3.39
N ALA A 9 3.06 -3.34 -3.32
CA ALA A 9 4.49 -3.45 -3.09
C ALA A 9 4.72 -3.81 -1.63
N ASP A 10 5.80 -4.54 -1.36
CA ASP A 10 6.11 -5.08 -0.02
C ASP A 10 6.28 -3.99 1.04
N HIS A 11 6.63 -2.77 0.61
CA HIS A 11 6.82 -1.61 1.48
C HIS A 11 5.57 -0.74 1.61
N PHE A 12 4.44 -1.07 0.96
CA PHE A 12 3.18 -0.38 1.17
C PHE A 12 2.73 -0.52 2.64
N PRO A 13 2.16 0.53 3.29
CA PRO A 13 1.84 1.86 2.79
C PRO A 13 2.94 2.92 3.06
N LEU A 14 4.19 2.51 3.27
CA LEU A 14 5.28 3.42 3.67
C LEU A 14 5.68 4.38 2.54
N VAL A 15 6.06 5.61 2.91
CA VAL A 15 6.59 6.59 1.95
C VAL A 15 7.88 7.19 2.48
N HIS A 16 8.99 6.93 1.78
CA HIS A 16 10.23 7.64 2.03
C HIS A 16 10.19 9.06 1.46
N LYS A 17 10.88 10.00 2.11
CA LYS A 17 10.90 11.42 1.69
C LYS A 17 11.32 11.60 0.22
N SER A 18 12.29 10.81 -0.25
CA SER A 18 12.75 10.84 -1.65
C SER A 18 11.73 10.30 -2.65
N CYS A 19 10.77 9.48 -2.21
CA CYS A 19 9.75 8.85 -3.05
C CYS A 19 8.38 9.49 -2.89
N LYS A 20 8.28 10.66 -2.24
CA LYS A 20 7.01 11.35 -2.02
C LYS A 20 6.25 11.61 -3.32
N LYS A 21 6.93 12.06 -4.38
CA LYS A 21 6.28 12.38 -5.66
C LYS A 21 5.64 11.16 -6.36
N PRO A 22 6.35 10.05 -6.63
CA PRO A 22 5.72 8.88 -7.22
C PRO A 22 4.67 8.25 -6.29
N ALA A 23 4.92 8.25 -4.97
CA ALA A 23 3.95 7.77 -3.99
C ALA A 23 2.63 8.57 -4.05
N SER A 24 2.68 9.91 -3.97
CA SER A 24 1.47 10.75 -3.98
C SER A 24 0.61 10.49 -5.21
N ARG A 25 1.22 10.37 -6.40
CA ARG A 25 0.45 10.07 -7.63
C ARG A 25 -0.28 8.74 -7.55
N PHE A 26 0.39 7.70 -7.05
CA PHE A 26 -0.25 6.40 -6.85
C PHE A 26 -1.38 6.47 -5.83
N PHE A 27 -1.13 7.05 -4.64
CA PHE A 27 -2.13 7.12 -3.57
C PHE A 27 -3.34 7.99 -3.92
N GLU A 28 -3.14 9.09 -4.63
CA GLU A 28 -4.23 9.93 -5.14
C GLU A 28 -5.08 9.16 -6.16
N CYS A 29 -4.43 8.52 -7.14
CA CYS A 29 -5.13 7.68 -8.12
C CYS A 29 -5.91 6.55 -7.44
N PHE A 30 -5.27 5.84 -6.51
CA PHE A 30 -5.88 4.73 -5.82
C PHE A 30 -7.06 5.19 -4.95
N SER A 31 -6.93 6.31 -4.25
CA SER A 31 -8.03 6.85 -3.43
C SER A 31 -9.24 7.24 -4.27
N GLU A 32 -9.02 7.75 -5.48
CA GLU A 32 -10.11 8.10 -6.41
C GLU A 32 -10.74 6.86 -7.05
N LYS A 33 -9.93 5.88 -7.48
CA LYS A 33 -10.40 4.74 -8.28
C LYS A 33 -10.81 3.51 -7.46
N ALA A 34 -10.36 3.41 -6.22
CA ALA A 34 -10.73 2.34 -5.29
C ALA A 34 -11.82 2.78 -4.30
N ASP A 35 -12.50 3.89 -4.57
CA ASP A 35 -13.57 4.40 -3.72
C ASP A 35 -14.68 3.35 -3.54
N GLN A 36 -15.10 3.18 -2.29
CA GLN A 36 -16.09 2.16 -1.92
C GLN A 36 -17.46 2.82 -1.88
N PRO A 37 -18.40 2.40 -2.74
CA PRO A 37 -19.74 2.94 -2.69
C PRO A 37 -20.46 2.51 -1.40
N PRO A 38 -21.53 3.19 -0.98
CA PRO A 38 -22.25 2.88 0.25
C PRO A 38 -22.79 1.45 0.32
N GLU A 39 -23.10 0.86 -0.84
CA GLU A 39 -23.58 -0.52 -0.94
C GLU A 39 -22.44 -1.56 -0.84
N GLY A 40 -21.20 -1.10 -0.94
CA GLY A 40 -19.98 -1.90 -0.94
C GLY A 40 -19.66 -2.53 -2.31
N ASP A 41 -18.39 -2.45 -2.73
CA ASP A 41 -17.89 -3.18 -3.90
C ASP A 41 -16.61 -3.93 -3.52
N ALA A 42 -16.74 -5.24 -3.32
CA ALA A 42 -15.61 -6.12 -3.00
C ALA A 42 -14.50 -6.09 -4.07
N ALA A 43 -14.81 -5.66 -5.30
CA ALA A 43 -13.86 -5.52 -6.38
C ALA A 43 -13.28 -4.09 -6.52
N ALA A 44 -13.81 -3.06 -5.84
CA ALA A 44 -13.36 -1.67 -6.03
C ALA A 44 -11.85 -1.51 -5.76
N ALA A 45 -11.31 -2.16 -4.73
CA ALA A 45 -9.87 -2.17 -4.48
C ALA A 45 -9.05 -2.76 -5.65
N ARG A 46 -9.50 -3.90 -6.22
CA ARG A 46 -8.83 -4.53 -7.36
C ARG A 46 -8.95 -3.68 -8.63
N LYS A 47 -10.10 -3.03 -8.84
CA LYS A 47 -10.33 -2.10 -9.95
C LYS A 47 -9.41 -0.87 -9.83
N GLY A 48 -9.29 -0.30 -8.64
CA GLY A 48 -8.36 0.81 -8.37
C GLY A 48 -6.90 0.41 -8.58
N LEU A 49 -6.49 -0.78 -8.10
CA LEU A 49 -5.13 -1.30 -8.35
C LEU A 49 -4.87 -1.50 -9.85
N ALA A 50 -5.82 -2.07 -10.59
CA ALA A 50 -5.69 -2.25 -12.03
C ALA A 50 -5.59 -0.91 -12.77
N ALA A 51 -6.41 0.07 -12.39
CA ALA A 51 -6.40 1.41 -13.00
C ALA A 51 -5.11 2.19 -12.69
N CYS A 52 -4.50 1.96 -11.53
CA CYS A 52 -3.31 2.68 -11.07
C CYS A 52 -2.02 1.85 -11.13
N ALA A 53 -2.00 0.70 -11.81
CA ALA A 53 -0.89 -0.25 -11.82
C ALA A 53 0.44 0.36 -12.29
N GLY A 54 0.42 1.24 -13.29
CA GLY A 54 1.62 1.94 -13.74
C GLY A 54 2.22 2.86 -12.67
N LEU A 55 1.36 3.60 -11.94
CA LEU A 55 1.80 4.46 -10.84
C LEU A 55 2.28 3.64 -9.65
N MET A 56 1.68 2.47 -9.42
CA MET A 56 2.13 1.50 -8.43
C MET A 56 3.55 1.01 -8.74
N ALA A 57 3.84 0.67 -9.99
CA ALA A 57 5.18 0.25 -10.41
C ALA A 57 6.24 1.36 -10.25
N ASP A 58 5.89 2.62 -10.53
CA ASP A 58 6.79 3.77 -10.31
C ASP A 58 7.10 4.00 -8.82
N TYR A 59 6.08 3.86 -7.98
CA TYR A 59 6.23 3.91 -6.53
C TYR A 59 7.12 2.77 -6.02
N ASP A 60 6.82 1.53 -6.44
CA ASP A 60 7.58 0.33 -6.07
C ASP A 60 9.06 0.45 -6.44
N LYS A 61 9.34 0.87 -7.68
CA LYS A 61 10.69 1.10 -8.20
C LYS A 61 11.46 2.18 -7.43
N CYS A 62 10.78 3.19 -6.89
CA CYS A 62 11.45 4.21 -6.08
C CYS A 62 11.80 3.67 -4.70
N MET A 63 10.81 3.04 -4.06
CA MET A 63 10.93 2.56 -2.69
C MET A 63 11.82 1.33 -2.55
N SER A 64 11.98 0.51 -3.59
CA SER A 64 12.93 -0.62 -3.61
C SER A 64 14.39 -0.20 -3.44
N LYS A 65 14.70 1.08 -3.68
CA LYS A 65 16.03 1.68 -3.46
C LYS A 65 16.22 2.24 -2.06
N VAL A 66 15.14 2.32 -1.28
CA VAL A 66 15.18 2.85 0.08
C VAL A 66 15.59 1.69 0.99
N PRO A 67 16.59 1.88 1.87
CA PRO A 67 16.94 0.85 2.84
C PRO A 67 15.74 0.54 3.71
N ALA A 68 15.44 -0.75 3.88
CA ALA A 68 14.38 -1.20 4.76
C ALA A 68 14.62 -0.62 6.17
N ARG A 69 13.58 -0.03 6.76
CA ARG A 69 13.66 0.35 8.17
C ARG A 69 13.76 -0.93 8.99
N PRO A 70 14.68 -1.02 9.96
CA PRO A 70 14.70 -2.16 10.87
C PRO A 70 13.35 -2.22 11.57
N LEU A 71 12.69 -3.37 11.49
CA LEU A 71 11.49 -3.63 12.26
C LEU A 71 11.89 -3.63 13.74
N ILE A 72 11.53 -2.57 14.46
CA ILE A 72 11.71 -2.53 15.91
C ILE A 72 10.73 -3.55 16.49
N ARG A 73 11.24 -4.68 16.98
CA ARG A 73 10.42 -5.62 17.75
C ARG A 73 9.98 -4.90 19.03
N VAL A 74 8.69 -4.67 19.15
CA VAL A 74 8.05 -4.28 20.42
C VAL A 74 8.23 -5.44 21.40
N GLN A 75 8.67 -5.13 22.62
CA GLN A 75 8.76 -6.11 23.72
C GLN A 75 7.39 -6.76 23.93
N GLU A 76 7.37 -8.06 24.26
CA GLU A 76 6.13 -8.84 24.34
C GLU A 76 5.13 -8.23 25.32
N GLU A 77 5.63 -7.64 26.41
CA GLU A 77 4.86 -6.97 27.47
C GLU A 77 4.01 -5.80 26.94
N TYR A 78 4.40 -5.16 25.84
CA TYR A 78 3.67 -4.06 25.22
C TYR A 78 2.80 -4.51 24.03
N ARG A 79 2.80 -5.80 23.70
CA ARG A 79 1.88 -6.34 22.69
C ARG A 79 0.52 -6.53 23.36
N LEU A 80 -0.50 -5.84 22.85
CA LEU A 80 -1.87 -6.08 23.29
C LEU A 80 -2.21 -7.55 23.04
N ALA A 81 -2.66 -8.25 24.09
CA ALA A 81 -3.14 -9.61 23.97
C ALA A 81 -4.27 -9.67 22.91
N PRO A 82 -4.33 -10.72 22.09
CA PRO A 82 -5.42 -10.88 21.13
C PRO A 82 -6.77 -10.83 21.87
N GLY A 83 -7.58 -9.82 21.55
CA GLY A 83 -8.88 -9.57 22.20
C GLY A 83 -8.91 -8.44 23.23
N ALA A 84 -7.78 -7.81 23.54
CA ALA A 84 -7.76 -6.61 24.37
C ALA A 84 -8.44 -5.44 23.63
N LYS A 85 -9.67 -5.09 24.03
CA LYS A 85 -10.30 -3.84 23.60
C LYS A 85 -9.58 -2.67 24.28
N ARG A 86 -9.31 -1.62 23.51
CA ARG A 86 -8.80 -0.34 24.01
C ARG A 86 -9.84 0.34 24.89
#